data_AF-G6XHK3-F1
#
_entry.id   AF-G6XHK3-F1
#
_cell.length_a   1.000
_cell.length_b   1.000
_cell.length_c   1.000
_cell.angle_alpha   90.00
_cell.angle_beta   90.00
_cell.angle_gamma   90.00
#
_symmetry.space_group_name_H-M   'P 1'
#
loop_
_entity.id
_entity.type
_entity.pdbx_description
1 polymer ?
#
loop_
_entity_poly.entity_id
_entity_poly.type
_entity_poly.pdbx_seq_one_letter_code
_entity_poly.pdbx_strand_id
1 'polypeptide(L)'
;MLHQLFAGAVAGDVHELSKVVSPLAKMAGSAASNLLQTNVVEPLKVKWQTRQKNLDDIREKVEEKVGTHPLHEPSRKEAEPVLNAAAEEDRSELQEIWASLIANLVTGRISSVRPEVIRIIRGFVPVDALVLRTVQKSQTGDSLFPQFEIIADHVLRELPHGSVDDIQLSLDVLTDQGVLQAHEIARSSGKRECRWTVQAMGRVILRSVDPDF
;
A
#
# COMPACT_ATOMS: atom_id res chain seq x y z
N MET A 1 -19.68 10.38 5.05
CA MET A 1 -18.35 10.55 5.66
C MET A 1 -17.23 10.14 4.71
N LEU A 2 -17.12 8.87 4.29
CA LEU A 2 -16.08 8.41 3.34
C LEU A 2 -16.00 9.25 2.06
N HIS A 3 -17.15 9.55 1.43
CA HIS A 3 -17.22 10.48 0.30
C HIS A 3 -16.51 11.83 0.54
N GLN A 4 -16.66 12.43 1.72
CA GLN A 4 -16.06 13.74 2.02
C GLN A 4 -14.55 13.63 2.24
N LEU A 5 -14.10 12.55 2.86
CA LEU A 5 -12.70 12.26 3.10
C LEU A 5 -11.92 12.09 1.80
N PHE A 6 -12.43 11.27 0.89
CA PHE A 6 -11.82 11.02 -0.42
C PHE A 6 -11.92 12.24 -1.35
N ALA A 7 -13.04 12.96 -1.35
CA ALA A 7 -13.18 14.20 -2.12
C ALA A 7 -12.19 15.29 -1.66
N GLY A 8 -11.89 15.36 -0.36
CA GLY A 8 -10.92 16.30 0.20
C GLY A 8 -9.49 16.09 -0.31
N ALA A 9 -9.08 14.84 -0.50
CA ALA A 9 -7.75 14.51 -1.03
C ALA A 9 -7.57 14.99 -2.49
N VAL A 10 -8.63 14.89 -3.29
CA VAL A 10 -8.62 15.26 -4.72
C VAL A 10 -8.69 16.78 -4.92
N ALA A 11 -9.47 17.47 -4.08
CA ALA A 11 -9.70 18.91 -4.22
C ALA A 11 -8.42 19.76 -3.98
N GLY A 12 -7.49 19.27 -3.15
CA GLY A 12 -6.18 19.90 -2.95
C GLY A 12 -5.39 20.02 -4.25
N ASP A 13 -5.33 18.94 -5.02
CA ASP A 13 -4.56 18.86 -6.27
C ASP A 13 -5.12 19.80 -7.35
N VAL A 14 -6.46 19.89 -7.49
CA VAL A 14 -7.11 20.76 -8.49
C VAL A 14 -6.88 22.24 -8.19
N HIS A 15 -6.92 22.62 -6.92
CA HIS A 15 -6.71 24.00 -6.52
C HIS A 15 -5.27 24.47 -6.82
N GLU A 16 -4.27 23.63 -6.57
CA GLU A 16 -2.87 23.93 -6.92
C GLU A 16 -2.66 24.05 -8.43
N LEU A 17 -3.23 23.14 -9.21
CA LEU A 17 -3.12 23.18 -10.68
C LEU A 17 -3.71 24.47 -11.26
N SER A 18 -4.86 24.92 -10.75
CA SER A 18 -5.51 26.14 -11.22
C SER A 18 -4.63 27.40 -11.01
N LYS A 19 -3.84 27.43 -9.92
CA LYS A 19 -2.93 28.54 -9.59
C LYS A 19 -1.73 28.60 -10.52
N VAL A 20 -1.26 27.48 -11.03
CA VAL A 20 -0.10 27.42 -11.93
C VAL A 20 -0.52 27.63 -13.39
N VAL A 21 -1.62 27.02 -13.81
CA VAL A 21 -2.06 27.04 -15.21
C VAL A 21 -2.67 28.39 -15.60
N SER A 22 -3.45 29.03 -14.71
CA SER A 22 -4.15 30.29 -15.04
C SER A 22 -3.21 31.47 -15.36
N PRO A 23 -2.11 31.71 -14.61
CA PRO A 23 -1.15 32.76 -14.95
C PRO A 23 -0.37 32.46 -16.24
N LEU A 24 0.08 31.21 -16.43
CA LEU A 24 0.84 30.80 -17.61
C LEU A 24 0.02 30.93 -18.90
N ALA A 25 -1.27 30.56 -18.86
CA ALA A 25 -2.19 30.70 -19.99
C ALA A 25 -2.45 32.17 -20.36
N LYS A 26 -2.39 33.11 -19.40
CA LYS A 26 -2.56 34.55 -19.66
C LYS A 26 -1.31 35.20 -20.27
N MET A 27 -0.13 34.62 -20.08
CA MET A 27 1.15 35.15 -20.58
C MET A 27 1.55 34.59 -21.95
N ALA A 28 1.06 33.41 -22.30
CA ALA A 28 1.43 32.71 -23.51
C ALA A 28 0.51 33.07 -24.69
N GLY A 29 1.06 33.64 -25.77
CA GLY A 29 0.35 33.77 -27.05
C GLY A 29 -0.09 32.40 -27.62
N SER A 30 -0.85 32.38 -28.72
CA SER A 30 -1.53 31.16 -29.22
C SER A 30 -0.63 29.93 -29.43
N ALA A 31 0.60 30.11 -29.93
CA ALA A 31 1.55 29.01 -30.12
C ALA A 31 2.11 28.45 -28.80
N ALA A 32 2.38 29.32 -27.82
CA ALA A 32 2.84 28.92 -26.49
C ALA A 32 1.70 28.31 -25.65
N SER A 33 0.45 28.74 -25.88
CA SER A 33 -0.74 28.12 -25.29
C SER A 33 -0.90 26.65 -25.71
N ASN A 34 -0.71 26.35 -27.00
CA ASN A 34 -0.77 24.97 -27.49
C ASN A 34 0.34 24.08 -26.88
N LEU A 35 1.56 24.61 -26.71
CA LEU A 35 2.65 23.88 -26.06
C LEU A 35 2.41 23.66 -24.55
N LEU A 36 1.79 24.62 -23.87
CA LEU A 36 1.39 24.47 -22.46
C LEU A 36 0.26 23.45 -22.30
N GLN A 37 -0.71 23.44 -23.22
CA GLN A 37 -1.78 22.45 -23.19
C GLN A 37 -1.24 21.03 -23.32
N THR A 38 -0.40 20.75 -24.32
CA THR A 38 0.08 19.39 -24.61
C THR A 38 1.14 18.89 -23.64
N ASN A 39 2.10 19.74 -23.23
CA ASN A 39 3.23 19.28 -22.43
C ASN A 39 3.01 19.40 -20.91
N VAL A 40 2.06 20.23 -20.47
CA VAL A 40 1.85 20.51 -19.05
C VAL A 40 0.45 20.11 -18.61
N VAL A 41 -0.59 20.63 -19.27
CA VAL A 41 -1.97 20.43 -18.82
C VAL A 41 -2.43 18.99 -19.03
N GLU A 42 -2.18 18.40 -20.20
CA GLU A 42 -2.60 17.03 -20.52
C GLU A 42 -1.98 15.96 -19.59
N PRO A 43 -0.65 15.92 -19.36
CA PRO A 43 -0.06 14.96 -18.42
C PRO A 43 -0.58 15.11 -16.98
N LEU A 44 -0.81 16.36 -16.54
CA LEU A 44 -1.36 16.62 -15.20
C LEU A 44 -2.81 16.16 -15.09
N LYS A 45 -3.61 16.36 -16.14
CA LYS A 45 -4.97 15.85 -16.22
C LYS A 45 -4.99 14.31 -16.17
N VAL A 46 -4.11 13.64 -16.91
CA VAL A 46 -3.99 12.17 -16.88
C VAL A 46 -3.61 11.70 -15.48
N LYS A 47 -2.58 12.30 -14.85
CA LYS A 47 -2.19 11.97 -13.47
C LYS A 47 -3.34 12.16 -12.48
N TRP A 48 -4.08 13.26 -12.60
CA TRP A 48 -5.22 13.53 -11.74
C TRP A 48 -6.34 12.49 -11.95
N GLN A 49 -6.65 12.13 -13.20
CA GLN A 49 -7.63 11.10 -13.52
C GLN A 49 -7.23 9.72 -12.97
N THR A 50 -5.95 9.36 -13.07
CA THR A 50 -5.41 8.12 -12.48
C THR A 50 -5.54 8.13 -10.95
N ARG A 51 -5.14 9.23 -10.29
CA ARG A 51 -5.29 9.38 -8.83
C ARG A 51 -6.73 9.27 -8.38
N GLN A 52 -7.65 9.92 -9.09
CA GLN A 52 -9.08 9.84 -8.82
C GLN A 52 -9.59 8.40 -8.93
N LYS A 53 -9.24 7.71 -10.03
CA LYS A 53 -9.62 6.32 -10.24
C LYS A 53 -9.08 5.42 -9.12
N ASN A 54 -7.79 5.53 -8.78
CA ASN A 54 -7.18 4.74 -7.72
C ASN A 54 -7.88 4.97 -6.37
N LEU A 55 -8.22 6.23 -6.07
CA LEU A 55 -8.96 6.58 -4.86
C LEU A 55 -10.38 5.99 -4.87
N ASP A 56 -11.07 5.98 -6.00
CA ASP A 56 -12.39 5.36 -6.13
C ASP A 56 -12.32 3.83 -5.93
N ASP A 57 -11.33 3.17 -6.55
CA ASP A 57 -11.10 1.72 -6.42
C ASP A 57 -10.78 1.35 -4.94
N ILE A 58 -9.91 2.13 -4.29
CA ILE A 58 -9.57 1.94 -2.87
C ILE A 58 -10.78 2.21 -1.98
N ARG A 59 -11.59 3.21 -2.32
CA ARG A 59 -12.78 3.54 -1.54
C ARG A 59 -13.80 2.40 -1.54
N GLU A 60 -14.03 1.75 -2.68
CA GLU A 60 -14.90 0.58 -2.76
C GLU A 60 -14.43 -0.53 -1.81
N LYS A 61 -13.12 -0.82 -1.81
CA LYS A 61 -12.49 -1.77 -0.89
C LYS A 61 -12.60 -1.34 0.57
N VAL A 62 -12.48 -0.05 0.86
CA VAL A 62 -12.69 0.49 2.23
C VAL A 62 -14.13 0.26 2.68
N GLU A 63 -15.11 0.53 1.83
CA GLU A 63 -16.53 0.35 2.15
C GLU A 63 -16.85 -1.12 2.45
N GLU A 64 -16.29 -2.06 1.67
CA GLU A 64 -16.39 -3.50 1.92
C GLU A 64 -15.81 -3.88 3.30
N LYS A 65 -14.59 -3.41 3.61
CA LYS A 65 -13.88 -3.73 4.86
C LYS A 65 -14.50 -3.09 6.10
N VAL A 66 -15.04 -1.88 5.96
CA VAL A 66 -15.77 -1.20 7.03
C VAL A 66 -17.08 -1.93 7.31
N GLY A 67 -17.81 -2.36 6.28
CA GLY A 67 -19.10 -3.02 6.43
C GLY A 67 -20.06 -2.21 7.30
N THR A 68 -20.50 -2.77 8.43
CA THR A 68 -21.42 -2.14 9.38
C THR A 68 -20.75 -1.49 10.59
N HIS A 69 -19.41 -1.44 10.63
CA HIS A 69 -18.69 -0.88 11.77
C HIS A 69 -18.96 0.62 11.93
N PRO A 70 -19.03 1.13 13.18
CA PRO A 70 -19.22 2.55 13.43
C PRO A 70 -18.04 3.35 12.86
N LEU A 71 -18.38 4.48 12.24
CA LEU A 71 -17.42 5.37 11.63
C LEU A 71 -16.87 6.37 12.66
N HIS A 72 -15.55 6.45 12.70
CA HIS A 72 -14.77 7.50 13.35
C HIS A 72 -14.26 8.47 12.28
N GLU A 73 -14.35 9.77 12.55
CA GLU A 73 -13.85 10.79 11.63
C GLU A 73 -12.40 11.14 11.98
N PRO A 74 -11.38 10.60 11.26
CA PRO A 74 -10.00 10.96 11.52
C PRO A 74 -9.75 12.42 11.17
N SER A 75 -8.83 13.07 11.86
CA SER A 75 -8.43 14.43 11.48
C SER A 75 -7.77 14.42 10.10
N ARG A 76 -7.87 15.54 9.37
CA ARG A 76 -7.19 15.69 8.08
C ARG A 76 -5.70 15.37 8.17
N LYS A 77 -5.04 15.79 9.24
CA LYS A 77 -3.60 15.55 9.46
C LYS A 77 -3.26 14.05 9.57
N GLU A 78 -4.17 13.24 10.09
CA GLU A 78 -4.00 11.78 10.21
C GLU A 78 -4.29 11.06 8.89
N ALA A 79 -5.33 11.49 8.16
CA ALA A 79 -5.78 10.83 6.94
C ALA A 79 -5.02 11.23 5.68
N GLU A 80 -4.59 12.50 5.57
CA GLU A 80 -3.97 13.04 4.35
C GLU A 80 -2.70 12.28 3.91
N PRO A 81 -1.76 11.89 4.80
CA PRO A 81 -0.58 11.13 4.39
C PRO A 81 -0.91 9.77 3.77
N VAL A 82 -1.89 9.04 4.33
CA VAL A 82 -2.27 7.71 3.84
C VAL A 82 -3.09 7.81 2.55
N LEU A 83 -4.00 8.78 2.44
CA LEU A 83 -4.78 9.01 1.23
C LEU A 83 -3.90 9.44 0.06
N ASN A 84 -2.90 10.29 0.30
CA ASN A 84 -1.96 10.71 -0.73
C ASN A 84 -1.10 9.56 -1.25
N ALA A 85 -0.66 8.67 -0.36
CA ALA A 85 0.08 7.47 -0.76
C ALA A 85 -0.81 6.48 -1.53
N ALA A 86 -2.04 6.27 -1.04
CA ALA A 86 -3.05 5.43 -1.68
C ALA A 86 -3.43 5.91 -3.08
N ALA A 87 -3.58 7.23 -3.28
CA ALA A 87 -3.91 7.82 -4.58
C ALA A 87 -2.85 7.53 -5.67
N GLU A 88 -1.60 7.31 -5.27
CA GLU A 88 -0.50 6.99 -6.19
C GLU A 88 -0.39 5.49 -6.51
N GLU A 89 -1.20 4.65 -5.89
CA GLU A 89 -1.10 3.20 -6.02
C GLU A 89 -2.08 2.64 -7.07
N ASP A 90 -1.53 2.05 -8.12
CA ASP A 90 -2.28 1.40 -9.21
C ASP A 90 -2.26 -0.14 -9.14
N ARG A 91 -1.41 -0.73 -8.29
CA ARG A 91 -1.29 -2.18 -8.13
C ARG A 91 -2.34 -2.68 -7.14
N SER A 92 -3.25 -3.54 -7.59
CA SER A 92 -4.42 -3.98 -6.84
C SER A 92 -4.07 -4.67 -5.52
N GLU A 93 -2.95 -5.39 -5.45
CA GLU A 93 -2.48 -6.06 -4.23
C GLU A 93 -2.11 -5.06 -3.14
N LEU A 94 -1.54 -3.92 -3.53
CA LEU A 94 -1.15 -2.86 -2.60
C LEU A 94 -2.32 -1.93 -2.28
N GLN A 95 -3.23 -1.71 -3.23
CA GLN A 95 -4.51 -1.04 -2.96
C GLN A 95 -5.29 -1.75 -1.84
N GLU A 96 -5.21 -3.07 -1.75
CA GLU A 96 -5.82 -3.86 -0.68
C GLU A 96 -5.24 -3.52 0.71
N ILE A 97 -3.92 -3.33 0.78
CA ILE A 97 -3.22 -2.90 2.00
C ILE A 97 -3.65 -1.48 2.38
N TRP A 98 -3.66 -0.55 1.41
CA TRP A 98 -4.09 0.83 1.64
C TRP A 98 -5.55 0.93 2.07
N ALA A 99 -6.45 0.19 1.42
CA ALA A 99 -7.86 0.16 1.77
C ALA A 99 -8.06 -0.32 3.21
N SER A 100 -7.31 -1.33 3.62
CA SER A 100 -7.38 -1.83 4.99
C SER A 100 -6.85 -0.84 6.03
N LEU A 101 -5.74 -0.16 5.73
CA LEU A 101 -5.20 0.93 6.54
C LEU A 101 -6.22 2.04 6.74
N ILE A 102 -6.85 2.48 5.66
CA ILE A 102 -7.86 3.54 5.68
C ILE A 102 -9.11 3.06 6.44
N ALA A 103 -9.58 1.83 6.20
CA ALA A 103 -10.71 1.25 6.93
C ALA A 103 -10.47 1.22 8.44
N ASN A 104 -9.26 0.84 8.88
CA ASN A 104 -8.90 0.85 10.29
C ASN A 104 -8.81 2.25 10.88
N LEU A 105 -8.33 3.21 10.10
CA LEU A 105 -8.29 4.62 10.52
C LEU A 105 -9.71 5.20 10.68
N VAL A 106 -10.59 4.96 9.71
CA VAL A 106 -11.98 5.48 9.74
C VAL A 106 -12.92 4.71 10.66
N THR A 107 -12.50 3.58 11.22
CA THR A 107 -13.23 2.85 12.27
C THR A 107 -12.66 3.13 13.66
N GLY A 108 -11.58 3.91 13.75
CA GLY A 108 -10.90 4.24 15.01
C GLY A 108 -10.15 3.07 15.63
N ARG A 109 -9.94 1.96 14.89
CA ARG A 109 -9.12 0.81 15.33
C ARG A 109 -7.64 1.19 15.42
N ILE A 110 -7.21 2.14 14.60
CA ILE A 110 -5.94 2.83 14.73
C ILE A 110 -6.19 4.33 14.78
N SER A 111 -5.42 5.06 15.60
CA SER A 111 -5.52 6.51 15.69
C SER A 111 -4.76 7.23 14.57
N SER A 112 -3.66 6.64 14.11
CA SER A 112 -2.81 7.22 13.07
C SER A 112 -1.90 6.17 12.43
N VAL A 113 -1.46 6.45 11.21
CA VAL A 113 -0.48 5.63 10.48
C VAL A 113 0.89 6.29 10.59
N ARG A 114 1.89 5.54 11.06
CA ARG A 114 3.27 6.05 11.18
C ARG A 114 3.85 6.34 9.79
N PRO A 115 4.60 7.44 9.59
CA PRO A 115 5.25 7.74 8.30
C PRO A 115 6.14 6.60 7.80
N GLU A 116 6.80 5.87 8.71
CA GLU A 116 7.66 4.73 8.36
C GLU A 116 6.86 3.58 7.75
N VAL A 117 5.63 3.32 8.22
CA VAL A 117 4.73 2.30 7.67
C VAL A 117 4.34 2.67 6.25
N ILE A 118 3.96 3.94 6.02
CA ILE A 118 3.64 4.45 4.68
C ILE A 118 4.85 4.29 3.75
N ARG A 119 6.04 4.67 4.21
CA ARG A 119 7.28 4.57 3.42
C ARG A 119 7.60 3.12 3.04
N ILE A 120 7.44 2.18 3.97
CA ILE A 120 7.69 0.76 3.73
C ILE A 120 6.70 0.22 2.69
N ILE A 121 5.39 0.44 2.87
CA ILE A 121 4.36 -0.06 1.94
C ILE A 121 4.52 0.54 0.55
N ARG A 122 4.89 1.82 0.43
CA ARG A 122 5.22 2.43 -0.87
C ARG A 122 6.38 1.75 -1.59
N GLY A 123 7.31 1.17 -0.84
CA GLY A 123 8.45 0.41 -1.37
C GLY A 123 8.12 -1.02 -1.75
N PHE A 124 6.92 -1.53 -1.41
CA PHE A 124 6.54 -2.88 -1.74
C PHE A 124 6.31 -3.06 -3.25
N VAL A 125 6.64 -4.26 -3.71
CA VAL A 125 6.11 -4.85 -4.93
C VAL A 125 5.00 -5.87 -4.58
N PRO A 126 4.15 -6.28 -5.53
CA PRO A 126 3.05 -7.22 -5.25
C PRO A 126 3.49 -8.51 -4.54
N VAL A 127 4.66 -9.05 -4.90
CA VAL A 127 5.21 -10.26 -4.25
C VAL A 127 5.51 -10.02 -2.76
N ASP A 128 5.91 -8.82 -2.34
CA ASP A 128 6.19 -8.51 -0.93
C ASP A 128 4.93 -8.60 -0.06
N ALA A 129 3.82 -8.07 -0.58
CA ALA A 129 2.53 -8.18 0.08
C ALA A 129 2.10 -9.65 0.26
N LEU A 130 2.28 -10.47 -0.78
CA LEU A 130 1.95 -11.89 -0.75
C LEU A 130 2.86 -12.69 0.19
N VAL A 131 4.16 -12.43 0.16
CA VAL A 131 5.14 -13.07 1.06
C VAL A 131 4.82 -12.73 2.51
N LEU A 132 4.62 -11.44 2.83
CA LEU A 132 4.29 -11.02 4.20
C LEU A 132 3.00 -11.69 4.70
N ARG A 133 1.96 -11.73 3.87
CA ARG A 133 0.69 -12.39 4.20
C ARG A 133 0.85 -13.90 4.37
N THR A 134 1.67 -14.54 3.53
CA THR A 134 1.92 -15.98 3.59
C THR A 134 2.69 -16.37 4.85
N VAL A 135 3.72 -15.60 5.20
CA VAL A 135 4.47 -15.79 6.44
C VAL A 135 3.51 -15.67 7.62
N GLN A 136 2.68 -14.63 7.66
CA GLN A 136 1.69 -14.44 8.73
C GLN A 136 0.73 -15.61 8.88
N LYS A 137 0.08 -16.05 7.79
CA LYS A 137 -0.86 -17.18 7.81
C LYS A 137 -0.22 -18.47 8.30
N SER A 138 1.07 -18.66 7.99
CA SER A 138 1.81 -19.83 8.44
C SER A 138 2.06 -19.80 9.95
N GLN A 139 2.33 -18.62 10.53
CA GLN A 139 2.59 -18.47 11.97
C GLN A 139 1.38 -18.74 12.86
N THR A 140 0.15 -18.61 12.34
CA THR A 140 -1.08 -18.93 13.07
C THR A 140 -1.44 -20.42 13.05
N GLY A 141 -0.77 -21.23 12.24
CA GLY A 141 -0.97 -22.68 12.13
C GLY A 141 0.08 -23.51 12.89
N ASP A 142 0.34 -24.73 12.42
CA ASP A 142 1.24 -25.70 13.06
C ASP A 142 2.74 -25.31 13.04
N SER A 143 3.11 -24.25 12.31
CA SER A 143 4.50 -23.81 12.20
C SER A 143 4.68 -22.32 12.46
N LEU A 144 5.18 -21.99 13.66
CA LEU A 144 5.55 -20.63 14.05
C LEU A 144 6.64 -20.00 13.16
N PHE A 145 7.32 -20.82 12.34
CA PHE A 145 8.47 -20.47 11.52
C PHE A 145 8.34 -21.16 10.15
N PRO A 146 7.65 -20.57 9.16
CA PRO A 146 7.57 -21.14 7.83
C PRO A 146 8.95 -21.25 7.15
N GLN A 147 9.15 -22.36 6.45
CA GLN A 147 10.31 -22.63 5.60
C GLN A 147 10.12 -22.00 4.22
N PHE A 148 11.21 -21.75 3.51
CA PHE A 148 11.20 -21.13 2.19
C PHE A 148 10.27 -21.86 1.22
N GLU A 149 10.35 -23.19 1.18
CA GLU A 149 9.58 -24.03 0.26
C GLU A 149 8.08 -23.90 0.49
N ILE A 150 7.65 -23.76 1.76
CA ILE A 150 6.24 -23.56 2.13
C ILE A 150 5.78 -22.17 1.70
N ILE A 151 6.61 -21.15 1.88
CA ILE A 151 6.30 -19.78 1.47
C ILE A 151 6.20 -19.72 -0.06
N ALA A 152 7.19 -20.28 -0.76
CA ALA A 152 7.27 -20.26 -2.21
C ALA A 152 6.10 -21.01 -2.85
N ASP A 153 5.74 -22.20 -2.36
CA ASP A 153 4.58 -22.96 -2.84
C ASP A 153 3.27 -22.18 -2.70
N HIS A 154 3.03 -21.53 -1.55
CA HIS A 154 1.84 -20.70 -1.37
C HIS A 154 1.85 -19.47 -2.28
N VAL A 155 2.97 -18.75 -2.38
CA VAL A 155 3.05 -17.53 -3.19
C VAL A 155 2.89 -17.84 -4.68
N LEU A 156 3.52 -18.92 -5.19
CA LEU A 156 3.42 -19.31 -6.60
C LEU A 156 2.01 -19.81 -7.00
N ARG A 157 1.22 -20.33 -6.05
CA ARG A 157 -0.20 -20.65 -6.30
C ARG A 157 -1.05 -19.40 -6.52
N GLU A 158 -0.71 -18.32 -5.83
CA GLU A 158 -1.41 -17.04 -5.94
C GLU A 158 -0.86 -16.16 -7.06
N LEU A 159 0.41 -16.33 -7.41
CA LEU A 159 1.10 -15.62 -8.48
C LEU A 159 1.73 -16.64 -9.45
N PRO A 160 0.94 -17.22 -10.39
CA PRO A 160 1.40 -18.30 -11.28
C PRO A 160 2.57 -17.94 -12.19
N HIS A 161 2.80 -16.64 -12.41
CA HIS A 161 3.90 -16.12 -13.22
C HIS A 161 5.07 -15.60 -12.37
N GLY A 162 5.03 -15.77 -11.05
CA GLY A 162 6.11 -15.41 -10.15
C GLY A 162 7.32 -16.35 -10.30
N SER A 163 8.49 -15.87 -9.88
CA SER A 163 9.69 -16.69 -9.80
C SER A 163 10.09 -16.94 -8.34
N VAL A 164 10.79 -18.06 -8.12
CA VAL A 164 11.38 -18.40 -6.82
C VAL A 164 12.41 -17.34 -6.39
N ASP A 165 13.13 -16.76 -7.36
CA ASP A 165 14.12 -15.71 -7.11
C ASP A 165 13.47 -14.40 -6.64
N ASP A 166 12.32 -14.01 -7.21
CA ASP A 166 11.56 -12.82 -6.75
C ASP A 166 11.06 -13.01 -5.32
N ILE A 167 10.65 -14.22 -4.96
CA ILE A 167 10.20 -14.56 -3.61
C ILE A 167 11.36 -14.49 -2.63
N GLN A 168 12.54 -15.01 -3.00
CA GLN A 168 13.75 -14.90 -2.18
C GLN A 168 14.16 -13.43 -2.01
N LEU A 169 14.20 -12.66 -3.10
CA LEU A 169 14.51 -11.23 -3.05
C LEU A 169 13.53 -10.47 -2.16
N SER A 170 12.24 -10.79 -2.24
CA SER A 170 11.21 -10.24 -1.37
C SER A 170 11.45 -10.55 0.10
N LEU A 171 11.80 -11.79 0.45
CA LEU A 171 12.16 -12.17 1.82
C LEU A 171 13.37 -11.39 2.35
N ASP A 172 14.37 -11.16 1.49
CA ASP A 172 15.57 -10.39 1.83
C ASP A 172 15.21 -8.92 2.07
N VAL A 173 14.46 -8.29 1.14
CA VAL A 173 13.99 -6.90 1.27
C VAL A 173 13.16 -6.70 2.53
N LEU A 174 12.20 -7.60 2.80
CA LEU A 174 11.36 -7.53 3.99
C LEU A 174 12.16 -7.74 5.29
N THR A 175 13.23 -8.54 5.24
CA THR A 175 14.13 -8.70 6.39
C THR A 175 14.96 -7.43 6.61
N ASP A 176 15.52 -6.84 5.56
CA ASP A 176 16.30 -5.60 5.60
C ASP A 176 15.48 -4.40 6.10
N GLN A 177 14.18 -4.37 5.77
CA GLN A 177 13.25 -3.35 6.24
C GLN A 177 12.77 -3.57 7.69
N GLY A 178 13.19 -4.65 8.36
CA GLY A 178 12.76 -5.00 9.71
C GLY A 178 11.28 -5.42 9.78
N VAL A 179 10.71 -5.85 8.65
CA VAL A 179 9.35 -6.39 8.56
C VAL A 179 9.35 -7.86 8.96
N LEU A 180 10.35 -8.61 8.48
CA LEU A 180 10.60 -10.01 8.81
C LEU A 180 11.93 -10.18 9.56
N GLN A 181 12.08 -11.34 10.19
CA GLN A 181 13.34 -11.80 10.76
C GLN A 181 13.64 -13.20 10.24
N ALA A 182 14.80 -13.36 9.61
CA ALA A 182 15.33 -14.67 9.24
C ALA A 182 15.99 -15.34 10.44
N HIS A 183 15.73 -16.64 10.60
CA HIS A 183 16.31 -17.52 11.61
C HIS A 183 16.96 -18.70 10.89
N GLU A 184 18.25 -18.90 11.12
CA GLU A 184 18.97 -20.02 10.54
C GLU A 184 18.97 -21.20 11.52
N ILE A 185 18.36 -22.31 11.11
CA ILE A 185 18.19 -23.50 11.95
C ILE A 185 19.00 -24.64 11.36
N ALA A 186 19.88 -25.22 12.18
CA ALA A 186 20.60 -26.44 11.81
C ALA A 186 19.67 -27.65 11.95
N ARG A 187 19.52 -28.43 10.87
CA ARG A 187 18.80 -29.70 10.89
C ARG A 187 19.73 -30.82 11.35
N SER A 188 19.15 -31.91 11.88
CA SER A 188 19.90 -33.12 12.25
C SER A 188 20.68 -33.75 11.09
N SER A 189 20.29 -33.45 9.85
CA SER A 189 21.01 -33.84 8.62
C SER A 189 22.26 -33.00 8.31
N GLY A 190 22.57 -31.98 9.12
CA GLY A 190 23.66 -31.03 8.88
C GLY A 190 23.30 -29.93 7.87
N LYS A 191 22.14 -29.98 7.21
CA LYS A 191 21.66 -28.90 6.35
C LYS A 191 21.18 -27.72 7.21
N ARG A 192 21.54 -26.51 6.79
CA ARG A 192 21.02 -25.26 7.36
C ARG A 192 19.76 -24.86 6.59
N GLU A 193 18.76 -24.41 7.32
CA GLU A 193 17.46 -24.00 6.77
C GLU A 193 17.12 -22.62 7.32
N CYS A 194 16.73 -21.71 6.44
CA CYS A 194 16.22 -20.40 6.83
C CYS A 194 14.71 -20.49 7.09
N ARG A 195 14.28 -19.83 8.16
CA ARG A 195 12.86 -19.65 8.50
C ARG A 195 12.59 -18.21 8.88
N TRP A 196 11.35 -17.76 8.68
CA TRP A 196 11.01 -16.35 8.89
C TRP A 196 9.95 -16.15 9.95
N THR A 197 10.04 -15.04 10.67
CA THR A 197 9.00 -14.55 11.58
C THR A 197 8.66 -13.10 11.32
N VAL A 198 7.40 -12.72 11.52
CA VAL A 198 6.98 -11.31 11.43
C VAL A 198 7.50 -10.52 12.63
N GLN A 199 8.24 -9.43 12.37
CA GLN A 199 8.74 -8.52 13.41
C GLN A 199 7.68 -7.49 13.85
N ALA A 200 8.03 -6.62 14.80
CA ALA A 200 7.11 -5.60 15.31
C ALA A 200 6.56 -4.69 14.19
N MET A 201 7.41 -4.26 13.26
CA MET A 201 6.98 -3.42 12.12
C MET A 201 6.03 -4.19 11.20
N GLY A 202 6.36 -5.45 10.87
CA GLY A 202 5.49 -6.30 10.07
C GLY A 202 4.15 -6.56 10.72
N ARG A 203 4.10 -6.74 12.05
CA ARG A 203 2.84 -6.85 12.78
C ARG A 203 2.04 -5.57 12.76
N VAL A 204 2.69 -4.39 12.83
CA VAL A 204 1.98 -3.10 12.68
C VAL A 204 1.37 -2.99 11.28
N ILE A 205 2.12 -3.34 10.23
CA ILE A 205 1.61 -3.37 8.85
C ILE A 205 0.43 -4.35 8.76
N LEU A 206 0.60 -5.59 9.22
CA LEU A 206 -0.43 -6.63 9.17
C LEU A 206 -1.67 -6.29 9.98
N ARG A 207 -1.54 -5.73 11.19
CA ARG A 207 -2.67 -5.22 11.99
C ARG A 207 -3.41 -4.09 11.30
N SER A 208 -2.66 -3.30 10.55
CA SER A 208 -3.26 -2.24 9.75
C SER A 208 -3.98 -2.79 8.53
N VAL A 209 -3.70 -4.04 8.12
CA VAL A 209 -4.39 -4.75 7.03
C VAL A 209 -5.56 -5.60 7.55
N ASP A 210 -5.39 -6.20 8.72
CA ASP A 210 -6.36 -7.06 9.37
C ASP A 210 -6.34 -6.77 10.88
N PRO A 211 -7.31 -6.01 11.41
CA PRO A 211 -7.32 -5.60 12.81
C PRO A 211 -7.71 -6.71 13.78
N ASP A 212 -8.23 -7.83 13.29
CA ASP A 212 -8.55 -8.99 14.12
C ASP A 212 -7.29 -9.82 14.48
N PHE A 213 -6.10 -9.25 14.22
CA PHE A 213 -4.76 -9.77 14.52
C PHE A 213 -4.09 -9.20 15.80
#